data_AF-G5LKI7-F1
#
_entry.id   AF-G5LKI7-F1
#
_cell.length_a   1.000
_cell.length_b   1.000
_cell.length_c   1.000
_cell.angle_alpha   90.00
_cell.angle_beta   90.00
_cell.angle_gamma   90.00
#
_symmetry.space_group_name_H-M   'P 1'
#
loop_
_entity.id
_entity.type
_entity.pdbx_description
1 polymer ?
#
loop_
_entity_poly.entity_id
_entity_poly.type
_entity_poly.pdbx_seq_one_letter_code
_entity_poly.pdbx_strand_id
1 'polypeptide(L)'
;MFIDEVHRLPPEGQEKLFHFMDNGTWRRLGESSDERSATVRLIFASTEDLEKHFLATFIRRIPVIVKILPIAERGQYERLAFIHHFFRREAQRLHHDLSLDSEIISQLMQETLEGNVGGLENLIRNICASAWTFGQRDDGVLEVKAGQLPDRLLMEVPFTVPQTAERVMIYREGGVFPRVSGQHQEYLRLTENICGLCEELAQENISARTFDKLVYQNLTLYLDALMNKESPRARQDKRLRFIEDVGKAIAAHYDLELNAEFAYLTGRYLTSLPLTPVEASPSVRHVMLRWLEEAPGLAQRVAQKLLDVVNNKYDLLIDTLDRLVVAAIVSNAIDATSGGKVKALIIAHGYSTASSIAGVANRLIGEKIYHAMDMPMEVAFSDVSRAIVDYLQHTDTRAGVMVLIDMGYTKEIADALLSVIHGPLVVVDNVTTRLALNVASEIALQKNIEQIAEEIVPLNQSRWDVFWPAQKKARGAPGDGK
;
A
#
# COMPACT_ATOMS: atom_id res chain seq x y z
N MET A 1 0.52 45.21 -9.37
CA MET A 1 -0.92 45.40 -9.62
C MET A 1 -1.47 44.09 -10.16
N PHE A 2 -2.52 43.57 -9.52
CA PHE A 2 -3.26 42.40 -9.95
C PHE A 2 -4.59 42.86 -10.54
N ILE A 3 -4.93 42.41 -11.75
CA ILE A 3 -6.21 42.69 -12.40
C ILE A 3 -6.91 41.36 -12.64
N ASP A 4 -7.97 41.14 -11.88
CA ASP A 4 -8.84 39.99 -12.07
C ASP A 4 -9.84 40.22 -13.21
N GLU A 5 -10.33 39.15 -13.80
CA GLU A 5 -11.30 39.16 -14.91
C GLU A 5 -10.93 40.16 -16.02
N VAL A 6 -9.66 40.18 -16.42
CA VAL A 6 -9.11 41.16 -17.38
C VAL A 6 -9.81 41.14 -18.75
N HIS A 7 -10.50 40.03 -19.08
CA HIS A 7 -11.35 39.90 -20.28
C HIS A 7 -12.53 40.87 -20.29
N ARG A 8 -12.93 41.42 -19.13
CA ARG A 8 -13.99 42.44 -19.04
C ARG A 8 -13.51 43.82 -19.48
N LEU A 9 -12.20 44.02 -19.72
CA LEU A 9 -11.70 45.27 -20.26
C LEU A 9 -12.10 45.41 -21.73
N PRO A 10 -12.78 46.52 -22.11
CA PRO A 10 -13.08 46.78 -23.51
C PRO A 10 -11.78 46.96 -24.32
N PRO A 11 -11.82 46.84 -25.66
CA PRO A 11 -10.64 46.97 -26.52
C PRO A 11 -9.83 48.25 -26.27
N GLU A 12 -10.50 49.40 -26.08
CA GLU A 12 -9.85 50.68 -25.74
C GLU A 12 -9.08 50.64 -24.41
N GLY A 13 -9.60 49.88 -23.44
CA GLY A 13 -8.95 49.66 -22.15
C GLY A 13 -7.71 48.78 -22.30
N GLN A 14 -7.79 47.74 -23.14
CA GLN A 14 -6.65 46.88 -23.48
C GLN A 14 -5.55 47.67 -24.19
N GLU A 15 -5.91 48.60 -25.08
CA GLU A 15 -4.96 49.48 -25.78
C GLU A 15 -4.19 50.41 -24.85
N LYS A 16 -4.90 51.08 -23.96
CA LYS A 16 -4.27 51.93 -22.94
C LYS A 16 -3.35 51.12 -22.03
N LEU A 17 -3.74 49.89 -21.71
CA LEU A 17 -2.97 49.02 -20.84
C LEU A 17 -1.69 48.53 -21.50
N PHE A 18 -1.72 48.10 -22.78
CA PHE A 18 -0.46 47.74 -23.44
C PHE A 18 0.41 48.95 -23.76
N HIS A 19 -0.14 50.14 -24.02
CA HIS A 19 0.66 51.35 -24.15
C HIS A 19 1.46 51.62 -22.87
N PHE A 20 0.80 51.45 -21.71
CA PHE A 20 1.47 51.54 -20.41
C PHE A 20 2.52 50.43 -20.22
N MET A 21 2.27 49.21 -20.70
CA MET A 21 3.25 48.10 -20.65
C MET A 21 4.49 48.39 -21.48
N ASP A 22 4.35 48.99 -22.66
CA ASP A 22 5.45 49.27 -23.59
C ASP A 22 6.28 50.49 -23.12
N ASN A 23 5.62 51.56 -22.66
CA ASN A 23 6.28 52.86 -22.41
C ASN A 23 6.44 53.19 -20.91
N GLY A 24 5.73 52.50 -20.02
CA GLY A 24 5.66 52.86 -18.60
C GLY A 24 4.92 54.16 -18.33
N THR A 25 4.25 54.74 -19.33
CA THR A 25 3.57 56.03 -19.25
C THR A 25 2.05 55.92 -19.37
N TRP A 26 1.35 56.80 -18.65
CA TRP A 26 -0.11 56.87 -18.60
C TRP A 26 -0.59 58.31 -18.41
N ARG A 27 -1.88 58.55 -18.69
CA ARG A 27 -2.58 59.84 -18.52
C ARG A 27 -3.89 59.63 -17.77
N ARG A 28 -4.30 60.60 -16.95
CA ARG A 28 -5.65 60.56 -16.37
C ARG A 28 -6.70 60.80 -17.47
N LEU A 29 -7.89 60.25 -17.27
CA LEU A 29 -8.99 60.45 -18.20
C LEU A 29 -9.31 61.95 -18.30
N GLY A 30 -9.24 62.52 -19.51
CA GLY A 30 -9.49 63.94 -19.76
C GLY A 30 -8.25 64.85 -19.70
N GLU A 31 -7.08 64.35 -19.27
CA GLU A 31 -5.80 65.08 -19.35
C GLU A 31 -5.16 64.82 -20.74
N SER A 32 -4.79 65.90 -21.45
CA SER A 32 -4.17 65.82 -22.78
C SER A 32 -2.66 66.07 -22.77
N SER A 33 -2.13 66.82 -21.79
CA SER A 33 -0.72 67.23 -21.73
C SER A 33 0.11 66.44 -20.72
N ASP A 34 -0.46 66.06 -19.58
CA ASP A 34 0.32 65.61 -18.42
C ASP A 34 0.53 64.09 -18.46
N GLU A 35 1.64 63.69 -19.06
CA GLU A 35 2.07 62.29 -19.09
C GLU A 35 2.81 61.93 -17.78
N ARG A 36 2.41 60.83 -17.18
CA ARG A 36 2.95 60.34 -15.91
C ARG A 36 3.61 58.99 -16.15
N SER A 37 4.73 58.73 -15.49
CA SER A 37 5.42 57.44 -15.55
C SER A 37 5.21 56.64 -14.27
N ALA A 38 5.10 55.32 -14.39
CA ALA A 38 5.13 54.42 -13.23
C ALA A 38 5.77 53.08 -13.61
N THR A 39 6.56 52.54 -12.69
CA THR A 39 7.12 51.18 -12.82
C THR A 39 6.27 50.22 -12.00
N VAL A 40 5.51 49.36 -12.67
CA VAL A 40 4.53 48.46 -12.03
C VAL A 40 4.67 47.05 -12.59
N ARG A 41 4.77 46.06 -11.70
CA ARG A 41 4.59 44.66 -12.09
C ARG A 41 3.10 44.36 -12.27
N LEU A 42 2.72 43.90 -13.45
CA LEU A 42 1.34 43.55 -13.80
C LEU A 42 1.15 42.03 -13.73
N ILE A 43 0.05 41.61 -13.13
CA ILE A 43 -0.41 40.22 -13.09
C ILE A 43 -1.89 40.24 -13.48
N PHE A 44 -2.25 39.43 -14.46
CA PHE A 44 -3.61 39.38 -15.01
C PHE A 44 -4.22 38.00 -14.74
N ALA A 45 -5.52 37.96 -14.48
CA ALA A 45 -6.30 36.72 -14.42
C ALA A 45 -7.51 36.79 -15.36
N SER A 46 -7.84 35.67 -15.97
CA SER A 46 -9.00 35.50 -16.84
C SER A 46 -9.52 34.07 -16.77
N THR A 47 -10.83 33.91 -16.79
CA THR A 47 -11.52 32.62 -16.98
C THR A 47 -11.87 32.34 -18.44
N GLU A 48 -11.74 33.36 -19.30
CA GLU A 48 -12.13 33.31 -20.71
C GLU A 48 -10.97 32.96 -21.64
N ASP A 49 -11.32 32.43 -22.81
CA ASP A 49 -10.39 32.08 -23.88
C ASP A 49 -9.61 33.32 -24.39
N LEU A 50 -8.28 33.18 -24.43
CA LEU A 50 -7.37 34.28 -24.75
C LEU A 50 -7.47 34.75 -26.21
N GLU A 51 -7.74 33.84 -27.15
CA GLU A 51 -7.80 34.17 -28.58
C GLU A 51 -9.12 34.83 -28.95
N LYS A 52 -10.20 34.51 -28.22
CA LYS A 52 -11.54 35.04 -28.48
C LYS A 52 -11.80 36.42 -27.87
N HIS A 53 -11.22 36.72 -26.70
CA HIS A 53 -11.59 37.90 -25.91
C HIS A 53 -10.54 39.01 -25.86
N PHE A 54 -9.31 38.75 -26.32
CA PHE A 54 -8.22 39.72 -26.23
C PHE A 54 -7.69 40.12 -27.60
N LEU A 55 -7.24 41.37 -27.70
CA LEU A 55 -6.51 41.84 -28.87
C LEU A 55 -5.18 41.06 -28.98
N ALA A 56 -4.87 40.59 -30.18
CA ALA A 56 -3.59 39.92 -30.46
C ALA A 56 -2.39 40.81 -30.09
N THR A 57 -2.54 42.13 -30.22
CA THR A 57 -1.53 43.11 -29.78
C THR A 57 -1.31 43.08 -28.27
N PHE A 58 -2.37 42.95 -27.48
CA PHE A 58 -2.30 42.87 -26.02
C PHE A 58 -1.61 41.58 -25.55
N ILE A 59 -2.04 40.43 -26.08
CA ILE A 59 -1.47 39.11 -25.69
C ILE A 59 0.04 39.02 -26.00
N ARG A 60 0.50 39.59 -27.12
CA ARG A 60 1.94 39.59 -27.48
C ARG A 60 2.86 40.26 -26.46
N ARG A 61 2.34 41.10 -25.56
CA ARG A 61 3.12 41.77 -24.49
C ARG A 61 3.09 41.01 -23.17
N ILE A 62 2.42 39.86 -23.11
CA ILE A 62 2.33 39.01 -21.93
C ILE A 62 3.19 37.76 -22.22
N PRO A 63 4.49 37.79 -21.90
CA PRO A 63 5.41 36.70 -22.24
C PRO A 63 5.21 35.44 -21.39
N VAL A 64 4.57 35.57 -20.23
CA VAL A 64 4.36 34.48 -19.28
C VAL A 64 2.86 34.26 -19.10
N ILE A 65 2.38 33.12 -19.59
CA ILE A 65 0.98 32.70 -19.47
C ILE A 65 0.99 31.37 -18.72
N VAL A 66 0.29 31.34 -17.58
CA VAL A 66 0.19 30.14 -16.73
C VAL A 66 -1.27 29.69 -16.73
N LYS A 67 -1.53 28.48 -17.22
CA LYS A 67 -2.86 27.86 -17.14
C LYS A 67 -3.03 27.19 -15.78
N ILE A 68 -4.05 27.60 -15.03
CA ILE A 68 -4.43 26.97 -13.75
C ILE A 68 -5.48 25.90 -14.04
N LEU A 69 -5.18 24.64 -13.75
CA LEU A 69 -6.09 23.53 -14.01
C LEU A 69 -7.22 23.44 -12.97
N PRO A 70 -8.44 23.03 -13.37
CA PRO A 70 -9.50 22.61 -12.45
C PRO A 70 -9.07 21.44 -11.56
N ILE A 71 -9.65 21.31 -10.36
CA ILE A 71 -9.33 20.22 -9.42
C ILE A 71 -9.62 18.83 -9.99
N ALA A 72 -10.59 18.73 -10.90
CA ALA A 72 -10.92 17.49 -11.59
C ALA A 72 -9.84 17.05 -12.60
N GLU A 73 -9.02 17.99 -13.09
CA GLU A 73 -7.90 17.73 -14.02
C GLU A 73 -6.56 17.58 -13.29
N ARG A 74 -6.54 17.78 -11.97
CA ARG A 74 -5.34 17.64 -11.13
C ARG A 74 -5.11 16.19 -10.71
N GLY A 75 -3.86 15.89 -10.35
CA GLY A 75 -3.47 14.58 -9.83
C GLY A 75 -4.23 14.20 -8.57
N GLN A 76 -4.38 12.89 -8.34
CA GLN A 76 -5.17 12.35 -7.22
C GLN A 76 -4.64 12.84 -5.86
N TYR A 77 -3.31 12.94 -5.71
CA TYR A 77 -2.68 13.38 -4.48
C TYR A 77 -2.92 14.86 -4.19
N GLU A 78 -2.88 15.71 -5.21
CA GLU A 78 -3.19 17.13 -5.05
C GLU A 78 -4.65 17.33 -4.63
N ARG A 79 -5.56 16.57 -5.26
CA ARG A 79 -6.97 16.58 -4.89
C ARG A 79 -7.20 16.11 -3.45
N LEU A 80 -6.54 15.04 -3.02
CA LEU A 80 -6.58 14.61 -1.64
C LEU A 80 -6.00 15.66 -0.68
N ALA A 81 -4.92 16.34 -1.07
CA ALA A 81 -4.33 17.42 -0.28
C ALA A 81 -5.33 18.54 -0.05
N PHE A 82 -6.11 18.94 -1.07
CA PHE A 82 -7.22 19.88 -0.90
C PHE A 82 -8.28 19.35 0.07
N ILE A 83 -8.74 18.11 -0.11
CA ILE A 83 -9.73 17.49 0.77
C ILE A 83 -9.25 17.51 2.24
N HIS A 84 -8.03 17.04 2.49
CA HIS A 84 -7.42 17.05 3.81
C HIS A 84 -7.27 18.47 4.36
N HIS A 85 -6.77 19.41 3.55
CA HIS A 85 -6.58 20.79 3.95
C HIS A 85 -7.89 21.42 4.43
N PHE A 86 -8.98 21.22 3.67
CA PHE A 86 -10.29 21.75 4.04
C PHE A 86 -10.86 21.08 5.29
N PHE A 87 -10.77 19.75 5.41
CA PHE A 87 -11.18 19.06 6.64
C PHE A 87 -10.36 19.52 7.85
N ARG A 88 -9.05 19.69 7.71
CA ARG A 88 -8.19 20.17 8.80
C ARG A 88 -8.52 21.60 9.21
N ARG A 89 -8.80 22.48 8.24
CA ARG A 89 -9.24 23.85 8.53
C ARG A 89 -10.57 23.86 9.29
N GLU A 90 -11.49 22.96 8.94
CA GLU A 90 -12.72 22.77 9.70
C GLU A 90 -12.47 22.18 11.10
N ALA A 91 -11.58 21.19 11.23
CA ALA A 91 -11.15 20.64 12.52
C ALA A 91 -10.61 21.74 13.46
N GLN A 92 -9.75 22.61 12.92
CA GLN A 92 -9.19 23.76 13.64
C GLN A 92 -10.27 24.78 14.03
N ARG A 93 -11.18 25.09 13.11
CA ARG A 93 -12.31 26.01 13.34
C ARG A 93 -13.28 25.49 14.41
N LEU A 94 -13.50 24.17 14.44
CA LEU A 94 -14.41 23.51 15.39
C LEU A 94 -13.73 23.17 16.72
N HIS A 95 -12.41 23.31 16.82
CA HIS A 95 -11.61 22.82 17.94
C HIS A 95 -11.86 21.34 18.27
N HIS A 96 -12.10 20.50 17.26
CA HIS A 96 -12.22 19.05 17.39
C HIS A 96 -11.41 18.36 16.29
N ASP A 97 -10.73 17.26 16.60
CA ASP A 97 -10.21 16.36 15.58
C ASP A 97 -11.38 15.68 14.88
N LEU A 98 -11.20 15.28 13.63
CA LEU A 98 -12.27 14.64 12.86
C LEU A 98 -11.97 13.16 12.70
N SER A 99 -13.01 12.36 12.82
CA SER A 99 -12.95 10.96 12.46
C SER A 99 -14.03 10.67 11.43
N LEU A 100 -13.59 10.38 10.21
CA LEU A 100 -14.43 10.31 9.01
C LEU A 100 -14.62 8.86 8.58
N ASP A 101 -15.78 8.49 8.04
CA ASP A 101 -15.92 7.26 7.28
C ASP A 101 -15.08 7.35 5.98
N SER A 102 -14.32 6.30 5.64
CA SER A 102 -13.47 6.26 4.43
C SER A 102 -14.23 6.48 3.11
N GLU A 103 -15.52 6.18 3.09
CA GLU A 103 -16.41 6.46 1.96
C GLU A 103 -16.49 7.96 1.65
N ILE A 104 -16.46 8.83 2.66
CA ILE A 104 -16.50 10.29 2.48
C ILE A 104 -15.33 10.74 1.60
N ILE A 105 -14.11 10.25 1.89
CA ILE A 105 -12.93 10.56 1.09
C ILE A 105 -13.09 10.01 -0.32
N SER A 106 -13.55 8.76 -0.45
CA SER A 106 -13.73 8.09 -1.75
C SER A 106 -14.70 8.84 -2.66
N GLN A 107 -15.83 9.31 -2.14
CA GLN A 107 -16.82 10.08 -2.90
C GLN A 107 -16.26 11.47 -3.28
N LEU A 108 -15.63 12.16 -2.32
CA LEU A 108 -15.00 13.46 -2.57
C LEU A 108 -13.84 13.40 -3.58
N MET A 109 -13.21 12.23 -3.76
CA MET A 109 -12.16 11.99 -4.76
C MET A 109 -12.70 11.77 -6.18
N GLN A 110 -13.98 11.44 -6.34
CA GLN A 110 -14.60 11.18 -7.66
C GLN A 110 -15.46 12.36 -8.15
N GLU A 111 -15.91 13.20 -7.23
CA GLU A 111 -16.86 14.28 -7.48
C GLU A 111 -16.37 15.38 -8.47
N THR A 112 -17.26 15.96 -9.27
CA THR A 112 -16.89 17.13 -10.11
C THR A 112 -17.75 18.32 -9.73
N LEU A 113 -17.11 19.42 -9.31
CA LEU A 113 -17.79 20.59 -8.75
C LEU A 113 -17.66 21.77 -9.68
N GLU A 114 -18.78 22.40 -10.06
CA GLU A 114 -18.79 23.62 -10.87
C GLU A 114 -17.98 24.76 -10.22
N GLY A 115 -18.08 24.89 -8.90
CA GLY A 115 -17.29 25.85 -8.10
C GLY A 115 -15.83 25.45 -7.88
N ASN A 116 -15.36 24.34 -8.47
CA ASN A 116 -13.99 23.84 -8.37
C ASN A 116 -13.51 23.78 -6.91
N VAL A 117 -12.39 24.43 -6.56
CA VAL A 117 -11.81 24.47 -5.21
C VAL A 117 -12.78 25.07 -4.19
N GLY A 118 -13.47 26.17 -4.52
CA GLY A 118 -14.45 26.79 -3.62
C GLY A 118 -15.70 25.93 -3.43
N GLY A 119 -16.09 25.19 -4.48
CA GLY A 119 -17.14 24.18 -4.38
C GLY A 119 -16.77 23.07 -3.40
N LEU A 120 -15.53 22.57 -3.47
CA LEU A 120 -15.04 21.51 -2.59
C LEU A 120 -14.99 21.96 -1.13
N GLU A 121 -14.46 23.17 -0.89
CA GLU A 121 -14.41 23.75 0.45
C GLU A 121 -15.82 23.90 1.04
N ASN A 122 -16.78 24.42 0.26
CA ASN A 122 -18.16 24.58 0.72
C ASN A 122 -18.84 23.24 1.01
N LEU A 123 -18.60 22.23 0.18
CA LEU A 123 -19.12 20.88 0.38
C LEU A 123 -18.59 20.28 1.69
N ILE A 124 -17.27 20.34 1.91
CA ILE A 124 -16.65 19.84 3.15
C ILE A 124 -17.16 20.61 4.37
N ARG A 125 -17.30 21.94 4.27
CA ARG A 125 -17.88 22.76 5.34
C ARG A 125 -19.30 22.33 5.67
N ASN A 126 -20.13 22.02 4.67
CA ASN A 126 -21.50 21.54 4.87
C ASN A 126 -21.54 20.16 5.51
N ILE A 127 -20.65 19.24 5.10
CA ILE A 127 -20.50 17.91 5.71
C ILE A 127 -20.14 18.08 7.20
N CYS A 128 -19.11 18.87 7.52
CA CYS A 128 -18.71 19.13 8.90
C CYS A 128 -19.79 19.85 9.71
N ALA A 129 -20.54 20.78 9.11
CA ALA A 129 -21.65 21.45 9.77
C ALA A 129 -22.80 20.49 10.09
N SER A 130 -23.15 19.61 9.14
CA SER A 130 -24.15 18.54 9.34
C SER A 130 -23.70 17.60 10.46
N ALA A 131 -22.43 17.18 10.45
CA ALA A 131 -21.83 16.37 11.51
C ALA A 131 -21.88 17.06 12.87
N TRP A 132 -21.58 18.35 12.91
CA TRP A 132 -21.61 19.14 14.14
C TRP A 132 -23.02 19.22 14.74
N THR A 133 -24.05 19.35 13.89
CA THR A 133 -25.44 19.47 14.31
C THR A 133 -26.05 18.12 14.71
N PHE A 134 -25.79 17.06 13.94
CA PHE A 134 -26.49 15.78 14.05
C PHE A 134 -25.62 14.59 14.49
N GLY A 135 -24.30 14.77 14.54
CA GLY A 135 -23.34 13.72 14.86
C GLY A 135 -23.02 13.57 16.36
N GLN A 136 -22.31 12.49 16.68
CA GLN A 136 -21.76 12.24 18.01
C GLN A 136 -20.48 13.06 18.23
N ARG A 137 -20.35 13.58 19.44
CA ARG A 137 -19.25 14.41 19.90
C ARG A 137 -18.72 13.82 21.19
N ASP A 138 -17.50 13.32 21.16
CA ASP A 138 -16.82 12.76 22.33
C ASP A 138 -15.44 13.40 22.45
N ASP A 139 -15.12 13.89 23.65
CA ASP A 139 -13.75 14.22 24.10
C ASP A 139 -12.82 14.84 23.03
N GLY A 140 -13.28 15.91 22.37
CA GLY A 140 -12.47 16.64 21.40
C GLY A 140 -12.37 15.99 20.01
N VAL A 141 -13.18 14.98 19.72
CA VAL A 141 -13.32 14.33 18.40
C VAL A 141 -14.76 14.46 17.89
N LEU A 142 -14.91 14.84 16.62
CA LEU A 142 -16.18 14.86 15.90
C LEU A 142 -16.28 13.66 14.95
N GLU A 143 -17.33 12.85 15.11
CA GLU A 143 -17.63 11.76 14.19
C GLU A 143 -18.36 12.26 12.95
N VAL A 144 -17.74 12.08 11.79
CA VAL A 144 -18.32 12.40 10.49
C VAL A 144 -18.65 11.11 9.75
N LYS A 145 -19.94 10.83 9.58
CA LYS A 145 -20.46 9.59 9.00
C LYS A 145 -20.89 9.80 7.55
N ALA A 146 -20.84 8.75 6.73
CA ALA A 146 -21.18 8.83 5.31
C ALA A 146 -22.60 9.40 5.06
N GLY A 147 -23.55 9.15 5.97
CA GLY A 147 -24.90 9.72 5.91
C GLY A 147 -25.00 11.25 6.03
N GLN A 148 -23.89 11.96 6.26
CA GLN A 148 -23.81 13.43 6.24
C GLN A 148 -23.40 13.97 4.86
N LEU A 149 -23.09 13.10 3.91
CA LEU A 149 -22.92 13.47 2.50
C LEU A 149 -24.28 13.92 1.93
N PRO A 150 -24.29 14.90 1.00
CA PRO A 150 -25.49 15.21 0.24
C PRO A 150 -26.03 13.97 -0.49
N ASP A 151 -27.35 13.85 -0.61
CA ASP A 151 -28.02 12.68 -1.23
C ASP A 151 -27.47 12.30 -2.61
N ARG A 152 -27.08 13.30 -3.41
CA ARG A 152 -26.48 13.09 -4.74
C ARG A 152 -25.15 12.34 -4.73
N LEU A 153 -24.46 12.28 -3.59
CA LEU A 153 -23.19 11.57 -3.39
C LEU A 153 -23.36 10.24 -2.66
N LEU A 154 -24.55 9.95 -2.15
CA LEU A 154 -24.86 8.66 -1.57
C LEU A 154 -25.10 7.67 -2.71
N MET A 155 -24.34 6.58 -2.74
CA MET A 155 -24.59 5.52 -3.71
C MET A 155 -25.90 4.79 -3.40
N GLU A 156 -26.69 4.47 -4.42
CA GLU A 156 -27.79 3.50 -4.31
C GLU A 156 -27.22 2.08 -4.17
N VAL A 157 -26.64 1.75 -3.02
CA VAL A 157 -26.14 0.39 -2.73
C VAL A 157 -27.15 -0.35 -1.87
N PRO A 158 -27.39 -1.66 -2.11
CA PRO A 158 -28.12 -2.49 -1.16
C PRO A 158 -27.49 -2.38 0.22
N PHE A 159 -28.31 -2.22 1.27
CA PHE A 159 -27.85 -2.11 2.65
C PHE A 159 -27.07 -3.37 3.05
N THR A 160 -25.74 -3.28 3.05
CA THR A 160 -24.84 -4.31 3.56
C THR A 160 -24.17 -3.78 4.81
N VAL A 161 -24.27 -4.49 5.93
CA VAL A 161 -23.55 -4.13 7.17
C VAL A 161 -22.07 -4.48 6.98
N PRO A 162 -21.15 -3.50 6.86
CA PRO A 162 -19.73 -3.79 6.80
C PRO A 162 -19.28 -4.24 8.20
N GLN A 163 -18.50 -5.33 8.29
CA GLN A 163 -18.03 -5.86 9.58
C GLN A 163 -17.00 -4.93 10.27
N THR A 164 -16.41 -3.99 9.54
CA THR A 164 -15.55 -2.92 10.06
C THR A 164 -15.57 -1.71 9.12
N ALA A 165 -16.13 -0.58 9.55
CA ALA A 165 -16.02 0.67 8.81
C ALA A 165 -14.62 1.24 9.00
N GLU A 166 -13.84 1.27 7.93
CA GLU A 166 -12.53 1.90 7.89
C GLU A 166 -12.67 3.42 8.13
N ARG A 167 -12.09 3.91 9.21
CA ARG A 167 -12.17 5.30 9.69
C ARG A 167 -10.89 6.07 9.39
N VAL A 168 -11.05 7.32 8.97
CA VAL A 168 -9.95 8.23 8.62
C VAL A 168 -9.86 9.33 9.67
N MET A 169 -8.69 9.47 10.31
CA MET A 169 -8.45 10.52 11.31
C MET A 169 -7.83 11.77 10.68
N ILE A 170 -8.40 12.93 11.02
CA ILE A 170 -7.88 14.27 10.70
C ILE A 170 -7.57 14.97 12.03
N TYR A 171 -6.29 15.23 12.28
CA TYR A 171 -5.86 15.94 13.49
C TYR A 171 -5.72 17.44 13.23
N ARG A 172 -6.11 18.26 14.20
CA ARG A 172 -5.97 19.72 14.16
C ARG A 172 -4.49 20.16 14.09
N GLU A 173 -3.70 19.55 14.96
CA GLU A 173 -2.28 19.78 15.20
C GLU A 173 -1.53 18.52 14.70
N GLY A 174 -1.23 18.46 13.40
CA GLY A 174 -0.61 17.28 12.76
C GLY A 174 -0.13 17.54 11.33
N GLY A 175 0.67 16.60 10.80
CA GLY A 175 1.25 16.63 9.46
C GLY A 175 0.21 16.59 8.31
N VAL A 176 0.70 16.57 7.08
CA VAL A 176 0.01 17.09 5.87
C VAL A 176 -1.18 16.24 5.37
N PHE A 177 -1.54 15.09 5.94
CA PHE A 177 -2.55 14.20 5.34
C PHE A 177 -3.34 13.30 6.31
N PRO A 178 -4.51 12.75 5.88
CA PRO A 178 -5.38 11.92 6.71
C PRO A 178 -4.73 10.56 7.05
N ARG A 179 -4.83 10.10 8.30
CA ARG A 179 -4.47 8.71 8.64
C ARG A 179 -5.64 7.80 8.30
N VAL A 180 -5.54 7.06 7.21
CA VAL A 180 -6.50 6.01 6.83
C VAL A 180 -6.25 4.77 7.70
N SER A 181 -7.28 3.96 7.97
CA SER A 181 -7.34 2.84 8.93
C SER A 181 -6.42 1.63 8.65
N GLY A 182 -6.68 0.51 9.34
CA GLY A 182 -5.89 -0.74 9.49
C GLY A 182 -4.86 -1.16 8.44
N GLN A 183 -5.09 -0.94 7.14
CA GLN A 183 -4.06 -1.13 6.10
C GLN A 183 -2.82 -0.25 6.32
N HIS A 184 -3.03 0.98 6.78
CA HIS A 184 -1.97 1.91 7.17
C HIS A 184 -1.16 1.37 8.35
N GLN A 185 -1.77 0.67 9.31
CA GLN A 185 -1.02 0.09 10.43
C GLN A 185 -0.06 -1.02 9.98
N GLU A 186 -0.48 -1.88 9.05
CA GLU A 186 0.42 -2.90 8.51
C GLU A 186 1.53 -2.27 7.67
N TYR A 187 1.23 -1.19 6.93
CA TYR A 187 2.25 -0.43 6.18
C TYR A 187 3.25 0.27 7.11
N LEU A 188 2.77 0.86 8.21
CA LEU A 188 3.63 1.46 9.23
C LEU A 188 4.57 0.41 9.85
N ARG A 189 4.06 -0.78 10.17
CA ARG A 189 4.88 -1.90 10.65
C ARG A 189 5.94 -2.33 9.64
N LEU A 190 5.58 -2.45 8.36
CA LEU A 190 6.53 -2.73 7.29
C LEU A 190 7.64 -1.67 7.27
N THR A 191 7.25 -0.40 7.31
CA THR A 191 8.18 0.74 7.28
C THR A 191 9.12 0.72 8.49
N GLU A 192 8.57 0.57 9.69
CA GLU A 192 9.34 0.50 10.95
C GLU A 192 10.35 -0.65 10.91
N ASN A 193 9.94 -1.83 10.44
CA ASN A 193 10.82 -2.98 10.32
C ASN A 193 11.96 -2.74 9.32
N ILE A 194 11.67 -2.21 8.13
CA ILE A 194 12.70 -1.94 7.12
C ILE A 194 13.64 -0.82 7.59
N CYS A 195 13.14 0.21 8.28
CA CYS A 195 13.98 1.23 8.89
C CYS A 195 14.95 0.62 9.92
N GLY A 196 14.46 -0.28 10.79
CA GLY A 196 15.32 -1.02 11.73
C GLY A 196 16.40 -1.86 11.02
N LEU A 197 16.05 -2.54 9.91
CA LEU A 197 17.03 -3.28 9.10
C LEU A 197 18.10 -2.35 8.48
N CYS A 198 17.72 -1.14 8.09
CA CYS A 198 18.68 -0.16 7.58
C CYS A 198 19.67 0.28 8.66
N GLU A 199 19.21 0.42 9.90
CA GLU A 199 20.08 0.74 11.04
C GLU A 199 21.03 -0.41 11.35
N GLU A 200 20.57 -1.67 11.32
CA GLU A 200 21.42 -2.85 11.48
C GLU A 200 22.48 -2.96 10.37
N LEU A 201 22.10 -2.68 9.12
CA LEU A 201 23.03 -2.66 7.98
C LEU A 201 24.08 -1.55 8.14
N ALA A 202 23.66 -0.36 8.59
CA ALA A 202 24.56 0.77 8.82
C ALA A 202 25.58 0.51 9.93
N GLN A 203 25.21 -0.30 10.92
CA GLN A 203 26.07 -0.74 12.02
C GLN A 203 26.92 -1.98 11.66
N GLU A 204 26.85 -2.48 10.42
CA GLU A 204 27.51 -3.70 9.94
C GLU A 204 27.11 -4.98 10.73
N ASN A 205 25.95 -4.95 11.41
CA ASN A 205 25.44 -6.12 12.14
C ASN A 205 24.90 -7.21 11.20
N ILE A 206 24.48 -6.82 10.00
CA ILE A 206 23.97 -7.72 8.96
C ILE A 206 24.67 -7.46 7.61
N SER A 207 24.80 -8.50 6.80
CA SER A 207 25.36 -8.38 5.45
C SER A 207 24.32 -7.85 4.45
N ALA A 208 24.76 -7.26 3.34
CA ALA A 208 23.88 -6.80 2.27
C ALA A 208 22.97 -7.91 1.69
N ARG A 209 23.46 -9.16 1.63
CA ARG A 209 22.66 -10.33 1.22
C ARG A 209 21.59 -10.69 2.25
N THR A 210 21.93 -10.60 3.53
CA THR A 210 20.98 -10.84 4.62
C THR A 210 19.90 -9.76 4.64
N PHE A 211 20.30 -8.50 4.42
CA PHE A 211 19.39 -7.37 4.32
C PHE A 211 18.35 -7.56 3.21
N ASP A 212 18.77 -7.92 1.98
CA ASP A 212 17.85 -8.16 0.85
C ASP A 212 16.80 -9.23 1.18
N LYS A 213 17.25 -10.35 1.77
CA LYS A 213 16.35 -11.42 2.24
C LYS A 213 15.36 -10.95 3.31
N LEU A 214 15.82 -10.20 4.32
CA LEU A 214 14.98 -9.73 5.42
C LEU A 214 13.96 -8.67 4.96
N VAL A 215 14.33 -7.81 4.00
CA VAL A 215 13.41 -6.86 3.37
C VAL A 215 12.30 -7.63 2.64
N TYR A 216 12.65 -8.60 1.80
CA TYR A 216 11.68 -9.42 1.08
C TYR A 216 10.75 -10.17 2.04
N GLN A 217 11.28 -10.76 3.12
CA GLN A 217 10.48 -11.45 4.14
C GLN A 217 9.46 -10.53 4.82
N ASN A 218 9.88 -9.31 5.22
CA ASN A 218 8.98 -8.33 5.83
C ASN A 218 7.88 -7.88 4.87
N LEU A 219 8.23 -7.64 3.59
CA LEU A 219 7.25 -7.37 2.55
C LEU A 219 6.23 -8.52 2.45
N THR A 220 6.70 -9.76 2.42
CA THR A 220 5.80 -10.89 2.24
C THR A 220 4.86 -11.05 3.45
N LEU A 221 5.33 -10.76 4.67
CA LEU A 221 4.48 -10.73 5.87
C LEU A 221 3.42 -9.62 5.80
N TYR A 222 3.80 -8.44 5.31
CA TYR A 222 2.88 -7.32 5.09
C TYR A 222 1.78 -7.69 4.09
N LEU A 223 2.15 -8.28 2.94
CA LEU A 223 1.19 -8.67 1.91
C LEU A 223 0.25 -9.80 2.37
N ASP A 224 0.74 -10.77 3.14
CA ASP A 224 -0.09 -11.81 3.77
C ASP A 224 -1.11 -11.19 4.73
N ALA A 225 -0.70 -10.21 5.54
CA ALA A 225 -1.59 -9.51 6.46
C ALA A 225 -2.68 -8.70 5.75
N LEU A 226 -2.38 -8.12 4.57
CA LEU A 226 -3.38 -7.47 3.73
C LEU A 226 -4.38 -8.49 3.17
N MET A 227 -3.89 -9.63 2.68
CA MET A 227 -4.73 -10.67 2.06
C MET A 227 -5.78 -11.24 3.02
N ASN A 228 -5.41 -11.43 4.29
CA ASN A 228 -6.33 -11.94 5.31
C ASN A 228 -7.45 -10.94 5.67
N LYS A 229 -7.33 -9.67 5.29
CA LYS A 229 -8.28 -8.59 5.63
C LYS A 229 -9.12 -8.12 4.43
N GLU A 230 -8.88 -8.63 3.22
CA GLU A 230 -9.53 -8.12 2.01
C GLU A 230 -10.92 -8.71 1.71
N SER A 231 -11.84 -7.83 1.31
CA SER A 231 -13.12 -8.25 0.73
C SER A 231 -12.95 -8.83 -0.69
N PRO A 232 -13.80 -9.78 -1.13
CA PRO A 232 -13.71 -10.37 -2.47
C PRO A 232 -13.78 -9.38 -3.65
N ARG A 233 -14.35 -8.18 -3.43
CA ARG A 233 -14.42 -7.11 -4.45
C ARG A 233 -13.08 -6.39 -4.65
N ALA A 234 -12.24 -6.32 -3.62
CA ALA A 234 -10.90 -5.72 -3.71
C ALA A 234 -9.94 -6.55 -4.58
N ARG A 235 -10.20 -7.86 -4.73
CA ARG A 235 -9.41 -8.77 -5.57
C ARG A 235 -9.52 -8.51 -7.08
N GLN A 236 -10.49 -7.71 -7.53
CA GLN A 236 -10.73 -7.42 -8.96
C GLN A 236 -10.21 -6.05 -9.41
N ASP A 237 -9.14 -5.55 -8.79
CA ASP A 237 -8.55 -4.28 -9.20
C ASP A 237 -7.89 -4.38 -10.59
N LYS A 238 -8.46 -3.67 -11.58
CA LYS A 238 -7.90 -3.59 -12.95
C LYS A 238 -6.49 -3.00 -12.97
N ARG A 239 -6.08 -2.27 -11.92
CA ARG A 239 -4.73 -1.72 -11.77
C ARG A 239 -3.68 -2.81 -11.60
N LEU A 240 -4.00 -3.92 -10.91
CA LEU A 240 -3.10 -5.06 -10.75
C LEU A 240 -2.71 -5.65 -12.10
N ARG A 241 -3.70 -5.90 -12.97
CA ARG A 241 -3.46 -6.48 -14.31
C ARG A 241 -2.53 -5.60 -15.15
N PHE A 242 -2.70 -4.29 -15.06
CA PHE A 242 -1.79 -3.37 -15.76
C PHE A 242 -0.36 -3.47 -15.23
N ILE A 243 -0.17 -3.51 -13.91
CA ILE A 243 1.18 -3.65 -13.32
C ILE A 243 1.80 -4.99 -13.72
N GLU A 244 1.01 -6.05 -13.75
CA GLU A 244 1.42 -7.37 -14.25
C GLU A 244 1.85 -7.33 -15.72
N ASP A 245 1.06 -6.71 -16.60
CA ASP A 245 1.38 -6.58 -18.03
C ASP A 245 2.68 -5.78 -18.24
N VAL A 246 2.86 -4.70 -17.48
CA VAL A 246 4.10 -3.89 -17.49
C VAL A 246 5.29 -4.73 -17.02
N GLY A 247 5.12 -5.49 -15.94
CA GLY A 247 6.14 -6.40 -15.41
C GLY A 247 6.60 -7.43 -16.44
N LYS A 248 5.65 -8.10 -17.12
CA LYS A 248 5.94 -9.07 -18.19
C LYS A 248 6.64 -8.44 -19.38
N ALA A 249 6.20 -7.25 -19.81
CA ALA A 249 6.81 -6.54 -20.93
C ALA A 249 8.26 -6.12 -20.62
N ILE A 250 8.54 -5.69 -19.39
CA ILE A 250 9.89 -5.33 -18.95
C ILE A 250 10.76 -6.59 -18.84
N ALA A 251 10.24 -7.69 -18.29
CA ALA A 251 10.94 -8.96 -18.17
C ALA A 251 11.44 -9.46 -19.54
N ALA A 252 10.56 -9.44 -20.54
CA ALA A 252 10.88 -9.87 -21.91
C ALA A 252 11.98 -9.02 -22.57
N HIS A 253 12.12 -7.74 -22.19
CA HIS A 253 13.17 -6.87 -22.71
C HIS A 253 14.56 -7.19 -22.16
N TYR A 254 14.64 -7.85 -21.00
CA TYR A 254 15.88 -8.19 -20.31
C TYR A 254 16.17 -9.70 -20.35
N ASP A 255 15.48 -10.47 -21.19
CA ASP A 255 15.56 -11.94 -21.24
C ASP A 255 15.35 -12.60 -19.87
N LEU A 256 14.48 -12.02 -19.04
CA LEU A 256 14.11 -12.52 -17.73
C LEU A 256 12.77 -13.26 -17.78
N GLU A 257 12.70 -14.40 -17.09
CA GLU A 257 11.42 -15.02 -16.74
C GLU A 257 11.02 -14.55 -15.33
N LEU A 258 10.33 -13.40 -15.28
CA LEU A 258 9.66 -13.00 -14.04
C LEU A 258 8.43 -13.88 -13.86
N ASN A 259 8.40 -14.63 -12.75
CA ASN A 259 7.26 -15.46 -12.40
C ASN A 259 6.02 -14.60 -12.09
N ALA A 260 4.85 -15.21 -12.05
CA ALA A 260 3.64 -14.48 -11.76
C ALA A 260 3.56 -13.99 -10.29
N GLU A 261 4.34 -14.59 -9.38
CA GLU A 261 4.52 -14.19 -7.98
C GLU A 261 5.12 -12.78 -7.91
N PHE A 262 6.14 -12.49 -8.71
CA PHE A 262 6.71 -11.15 -8.87
C PHE A 262 5.65 -10.10 -9.22
N ALA A 263 4.85 -10.38 -10.26
CA ALA A 263 3.85 -9.46 -10.76
C ALA A 263 2.75 -9.21 -9.72
N TYR A 264 2.33 -10.27 -9.05
CA TYR A 264 1.38 -10.22 -7.97
C TYR A 264 1.88 -9.38 -6.79
N LEU A 265 3.07 -9.67 -6.25
CA LEU A 265 3.62 -8.95 -5.10
C LEU A 265 3.82 -7.47 -5.41
N THR A 266 4.36 -7.16 -6.59
CA THR A 266 4.57 -5.77 -7.05
C THR A 266 3.25 -5.04 -7.22
N GLY A 267 2.28 -5.67 -7.91
CA GLY A 267 0.96 -5.10 -8.14
C GLY A 267 0.25 -4.80 -6.82
N ARG A 268 0.22 -5.78 -5.93
CA ARG A 268 -0.41 -5.67 -4.60
C ARG A 268 0.24 -4.56 -3.77
N TYR A 269 1.58 -4.54 -3.66
CA TYR A 269 2.30 -3.52 -2.92
C TYR A 269 1.99 -2.11 -3.43
N LEU A 270 2.08 -1.90 -4.75
CA LEU A 270 1.84 -0.57 -5.33
C LEU A 270 0.38 -0.11 -5.20
N THR A 271 -0.59 -1.05 -5.23
CA THR A 271 -2.00 -0.72 -4.97
C THR A 271 -2.32 -0.48 -3.49
N SER A 272 -1.49 -0.98 -2.58
CA SER A 272 -1.67 -0.83 -1.14
C SER A 272 -0.86 0.34 -0.56
N LEU A 273 -0.15 1.11 -1.40
CA LEU A 273 0.59 2.27 -0.95
C LEU A 273 -0.34 3.26 -0.25
N PRO A 274 0.06 3.77 0.92
CA PRO A 274 -0.70 4.82 1.56
C PRO A 274 -0.71 6.06 0.68
N LEU A 275 -1.75 6.86 0.84
CA LEU A 275 -1.83 8.17 0.19
C LEU A 275 -0.72 9.12 0.66
N THR A 276 -0.03 8.79 1.74
CA THR A 276 1.06 9.58 2.33
C THR A 276 2.26 8.69 2.63
N PRO A 277 3.41 8.93 1.99
CA PRO A 277 4.64 8.25 2.35
C PRO A 277 5.01 8.58 3.79
N VAL A 278 5.61 7.61 4.47
CA VAL A 278 6.16 7.82 5.82
C VAL A 278 7.55 8.41 5.65
N GLU A 279 7.79 9.59 6.23
CA GLU A 279 9.11 10.20 6.16
C GLU A 279 10.12 9.40 6.99
N ALA A 280 11.03 8.70 6.31
CA ALA A 280 12.19 8.08 6.93
C ALA A 280 13.19 9.14 7.41
N SER A 281 13.93 8.82 8.48
CA SER A 281 14.99 9.68 8.97
C SER A 281 16.09 9.88 7.90
N PRO A 282 16.80 11.02 7.87
CA PRO A 282 17.82 11.28 6.86
C PRO A 282 18.94 10.22 6.82
N SER A 283 19.30 9.65 7.98
CA SER A 283 20.30 8.59 8.10
C SER A 283 19.83 7.29 7.45
N VAL A 284 18.60 6.86 7.75
CA VAL A 284 18.00 5.65 7.15
C VAL A 284 17.86 5.83 5.64
N ARG A 285 17.37 6.99 5.19
CA ARG A 285 17.26 7.31 3.76
C ARG A 285 18.60 7.22 3.03
N HIS A 286 19.69 7.67 3.66
CA HIS A 286 21.03 7.56 3.08
C HIS A 286 21.47 6.11 2.92
N VAL A 287 21.16 5.23 3.87
CA VAL A 287 21.45 3.78 3.77
C VAL A 287 20.65 3.14 2.64
N MET A 288 19.37 3.46 2.51
CA MET A 288 18.53 2.96 1.42
C MET A 288 19.07 3.37 0.05
N LEU A 289 19.44 4.66 -0.11
CA LEU A 289 20.03 5.17 -1.35
C LEU A 289 21.36 4.50 -1.65
N ARG A 290 22.24 4.35 -0.65
CA ARG A 290 23.50 3.64 -0.80
C ARG A 290 23.28 2.21 -1.27
N TRP A 291 22.33 1.48 -0.66
CA TRP A 291 22.01 0.11 -1.07
C TRP A 291 21.48 0.05 -2.51
N LEU A 292 20.65 1.03 -2.92
CA LEU A 292 20.15 1.16 -4.30
C LEU A 292 21.26 1.53 -5.31
N GLU A 293 22.28 2.29 -4.89
CA GLU A 293 23.37 2.78 -5.75
C GLU A 293 24.57 1.81 -5.84
N GLU A 294 24.94 1.17 -4.73
CA GLU A 294 26.09 0.25 -4.66
C GLU A 294 25.80 -1.12 -5.31
N ALA A 295 24.52 -1.42 -5.54
CA ALA A 295 24.07 -2.56 -6.33
C ALA A 295 23.36 -2.09 -7.61
N PRO A 296 24.06 -1.60 -8.67
CA PRO A 296 23.45 -1.36 -9.98
C PRO A 296 23.21 -2.70 -10.70
N GLY A 297 22.51 -3.61 -10.04
CA GLY A 297 22.11 -4.91 -10.54
C GLY A 297 21.02 -4.79 -11.59
N LEU A 298 20.78 -5.89 -12.28
CA LEU A 298 19.66 -6.02 -13.21
C LEU A 298 18.32 -5.74 -12.50
N ALA A 299 18.21 -6.14 -11.23
CA ALA A 299 17.01 -5.96 -10.40
C ALA A 299 16.59 -4.49 -10.25
N GLN A 300 17.53 -3.60 -9.91
CA GLN A 300 17.27 -2.18 -9.70
C GLN A 300 16.85 -1.48 -11.01
N ARG A 301 17.49 -1.83 -12.14
CA ARG A 301 17.10 -1.27 -13.46
C ARG A 301 15.70 -1.67 -13.87
N VAL A 302 15.34 -2.94 -13.64
CA VAL A 302 14.00 -3.47 -13.91
C VAL A 302 12.98 -2.80 -13.00
N ALA A 303 13.26 -2.72 -11.68
CA ALA A 303 12.41 -2.07 -10.70
C ALA A 303 12.16 -0.59 -11.05
N GLN A 304 13.23 0.15 -11.36
CA GLN A 304 13.13 1.57 -11.72
C GLN A 304 12.25 1.78 -12.95
N LYS A 305 12.47 0.99 -14.01
CA LYS A 305 11.68 1.09 -15.24
C LYS A 305 10.21 0.74 -15.01
N LEU A 306 9.94 -0.25 -14.15
CA LEU A 306 8.57 -0.60 -13.76
C LEU A 306 7.90 0.56 -13.03
N LEU A 307 8.59 1.14 -12.03
CA LEU A 307 8.06 2.25 -11.26
C LEU A 307 7.81 3.48 -12.13
N ASP A 308 8.68 3.80 -13.09
CA ASP A 308 8.49 4.92 -14.00
C ASP A 308 7.23 4.75 -14.87
N VAL A 309 7.01 3.56 -15.43
CA VAL A 309 5.84 3.28 -16.27
C VAL A 309 4.55 3.30 -15.46
N VAL A 310 4.56 2.70 -14.26
CA VAL A 310 3.39 2.69 -13.37
C VAL A 310 3.07 4.10 -12.87
N ASN A 311 4.10 4.87 -12.49
CA ASN A 311 3.93 6.23 -12.00
C ASN A 311 3.37 7.17 -13.09
N ASN A 312 3.85 7.06 -14.33
CA ASN A 312 3.34 7.86 -15.43
C ASN A 312 1.83 7.66 -15.69
N LYS A 313 1.27 6.51 -15.30
CA LYS A 313 -0.16 6.21 -15.47
C LYS A 313 -1.01 6.58 -14.26
N TYR A 314 -0.50 6.33 -13.04
CA TYR A 314 -1.29 6.44 -11.81
C TYR A 314 -0.86 7.56 -10.87
N ASP A 315 0.19 8.32 -11.22
CA ASP A 315 0.68 9.49 -10.49
C ASP A 315 1.02 9.19 -9.03
N LEU A 316 1.59 8.01 -8.75
CA LEU A 316 1.91 7.51 -7.40
C LEU A 316 3.05 8.30 -6.73
N LEU A 317 2.92 8.57 -5.43
CA LEU A 317 4.01 9.13 -4.62
C LEU A 317 5.03 8.05 -4.24
N ILE A 318 5.88 7.68 -5.19
CA ILE A 318 6.93 6.66 -5.00
C ILE A 318 8.13 7.28 -4.27
N ASP A 319 8.40 6.81 -3.06
CA ASP A 319 9.51 7.26 -2.24
C ASP A 319 10.78 6.37 -2.38
N THR A 320 11.73 6.53 -1.45
CA THR A 320 12.96 5.71 -1.44
C THR A 320 12.73 4.29 -0.91
N LEU A 321 11.81 4.14 0.06
CA LEU A 321 11.41 2.84 0.59
C LEU A 321 10.74 2.01 -0.51
N ASP A 322 9.84 2.61 -1.29
CA ASP A 322 9.12 1.94 -2.37
C ASP A 322 10.06 1.39 -3.44
N ARG A 323 11.08 2.19 -3.81
CA ARG A 323 12.13 1.76 -4.74
C ARG A 323 12.91 0.58 -4.20
N LEU A 324 13.26 0.61 -2.92
CA LEU A 324 13.97 -0.47 -2.24
C LEU A 324 13.13 -1.75 -2.16
N VAL A 325 11.86 -1.64 -1.80
CA VAL A 325 10.93 -2.77 -1.70
C VAL A 325 10.73 -3.41 -3.06
N VAL A 326 10.44 -2.63 -4.10
CA VAL A 326 10.24 -3.17 -5.46
C VAL A 326 11.53 -3.75 -6.02
N ALA A 327 12.68 -3.15 -5.73
CA ALA A 327 13.98 -3.73 -6.08
C ALA A 327 14.20 -5.10 -5.42
N ALA A 328 13.84 -5.26 -4.14
CA ALA A 328 13.93 -6.55 -3.44
C ALA A 328 13.00 -7.61 -4.06
N ILE A 329 11.79 -7.25 -4.49
CA ILE A 329 10.87 -8.15 -5.21
C ILE A 329 11.51 -8.65 -6.51
N VAL A 330 12.07 -7.73 -7.31
CA VAL A 330 12.74 -8.10 -8.56
C VAL A 330 13.98 -8.94 -8.29
N SER A 331 14.79 -8.59 -7.28
CA SER A 331 16.00 -9.32 -6.88
C SER A 331 15.68 -10.79 -6.61
N ASN A 332 14.67 -11.02 -5.75
CA ASN A 332 14.22 -12.37 -5.43
C ASN A 332 13.63 -13.11 -6.65
N ALA A 333 12.96 -12.41 -7.57
CA ALA A 333 12.41 -13.00 -8.78
C ALA A 333 13.51 -13.48 -9.74
N ILE A 334 14.59 -12.71 -9.89
CA ILE A 334 15.76 -13.07 -10.71
C ILE A 334 16.49 -14.28 -10.09
N ASP A 335 16.66 -14.28 -8.77
CA ASP A 335 17.28 -15.41 -8.06
C ASP A 335 16.45 -16.70 -8.21
N ALA A 336 15.12 -16.60 -8.21
CA ALA A 336 14.21 -17.74 -8.38
C ALA A 336 14.30 -18.40 -9.76
N THR A 337 14.68 -17.66 -10.81
CA THR A 337 14.91 -18.21 -12.16
C THR A 337 16.11 -19.16 -12.21
N SER A 338 16.97 -19.17 -11.17
CA SER A 338 18.19 -19.99 -11.09
C SER A 338 17.99 -21.40 -10.50
N GLY A 339 16.74 -21.87 -10.38
CA GLY A 339 16.38 -23.21 -9.90
C GLY A 339 15.52 -23.13 -8.64
N GLY A 340 14.20 -23.18 -8.82
CA GLY A 340 13.22 -23.03 -7.74
C GLY A 340 13.33 -24.10 -6.66
N LYS A 341 13.08 -23.70 -5.40
CA LYS A 341 12.89 -24.61 -4.26
C LYS A 341 11.45 -25.13 -4.22
N VAL A 342 11.24 -26.25 -3.53
CA VAL A 342 9.90 -26.74 -3.18
C VAL A 342 9.10 -25.63 -2.49
N LYS A 343 7.88 -25.35 -2.97
CA LYS A 343 6.98 -24.38 -2.35
C LYS A 343 6.23 -25.06 -1.22
N ALA A 344 6.14 -24.42 -0.05
CA ALA A 344 5.52 -25.05 1.12
C ALA A 344 4.38 -24.21 1.71
N LEU A 345 3.28 -24.87 2.06
CA LEU A 345 2.11 -24.26 2.70
C LEU A 345 1.75 -24.97 3.99
N ILE A 346 1.27 -24.22 4.98
CA ILE A 346 0.65 -24.75 6.20
C ILE A 346 -0.81 -24.31 6.24
N ILE A 347 -1.72 -25.25 6.42
CA ILE A 347 -3.15 -24.99 6.53
C ILE A 347 -3.64 -25.61 7.84
N ALA A 348 -4.24 -24.80 8.72
CA ALA A 348 -4.70 -25.31 10.01
C ALA A 348 -5.98 -24.61 10.45
N HIS A 349 -6.79 -25.33 11.22
CA HIS A 349 -7.99 -24.75 11.82
C HIS A 349 -7.63 -23.79 12.95
N GLY A 350 -8.49 -22.80 13.15
CA GLY A 350 -8.31 -21.74 14.14
C GLY A 350 -7.84 -20.44 13.51
N TYR A 351 -7.67 -19.43 14.36
CA TYR A 351 -7.41 -18.06 13.93
C TYR A 351 -5.93 -17.77 13.61
N SER A 352 -5.00 -18.58 14.11
CA SER A 352 -3.56 -18.31 14.02
C SER A 352 -2.67 -19.54 14.12
N THR A 353 -3.24 -20.75 14.03
CA THR A 353 -2.49 -22.00 14.21
C THR A 353 -1.45 -22.18 13.10
N ALA A 354 -1.85 -22.02 11.84
CA ALA A 354 -0.96 -22.16 10.70
C ALA A 354 0.08 -21.05 10.70
N SER A 355 -0.37 -19.80 10.90
CA SER A 355 0.52 -18.64 10.94
C SER A 355 1.54 -18.73 12.07
N SER A 356 1.15 -19.24 13.25
CA SER A 356 2.04 -19.45 14.38
C SER A 356 3.12 -20.49 14.07
N ILE A 357 2.73 -21.65 13.53
CA ILE A 357 3.68 -22.71 13.17
C ILE A 357 4.66 -22.24 12.08
N ALA A 358 4.13 -21.65 11.00
CA ALA A 358 4.93 -21.14 9.90
C ALA A 358 5.88 -20.03 10.36
N GLY A 359 5.40 -19.12 11.22
CA GLY A 359 6.20 -18.04 11.78
C GLY A 359 7.39 -18.55 12.60
N VAL A 360 7.18 -19.56 13.44
CA VAL A 360 8.27 -20.19 14.21
C VAL A 360 9.27 -20.89 13.28
N ALA A 361 8.78 -21.68 12.32
CA ALA A 361 9.65 -22.43 11.41
C ALA A 361 10.50 -21.49 10.53
N ASN A 362 9.86 -20.52 9.87
CA ASN A 362 10.54 -19.55 9.02
C ASN A 362 11.58 -18.73 9.80
N ARG A 363 11.25 -18.30 11.03
CA ARG A 363 12.17 -17.54 11.87
C ARG A 363 13.39 -18.34 12.29
N LEU A 364 13.21 -19.61 12.66
CA LEU A 364 14.32 -20.48 13.09
C LEU A 364 15.24 -20.89 11.93
N ILE A 365 14.68 -21.07 10.72
CA ILE A 365 15.46 -21.36 9.51
C ILE A 365 16.14 -20.09 8.96
N GLY A 366 15.59 -18.90 9.26
CA GLY A 366 16.07 -17.62 8.72
C GLY A 366 15.67 -17.38 7.27
N GLU A 367 14.74 -18.17 6.73
CA GLU A 367 14.21 -18.09 5.38
C GLU A 367 12.68 -18.25 5.42
N LYS A 368 11.95 -17.48 4.59
CA LYS A 368 10.50 -17.69 4.43
C LYS A 368 10.26 -18.90 3.53
N ILE A 369 10.04 -20.05 4.16
CA ILE A 369 9.76 -21.32 3.50
C ILE A 369 8.25 -21.56 3.37
N TYR A 370 7.51 -21.33 4.46
CA TYR A 370 6.07 -21.56 4.49
C TYR A 370 5.25 -20.31 4.24
N HIS A 371 4.21 -20.47 3.43
CA HIS A 371 3.03 -19.61 3.45
C HIS A 371 1.94 -20.25 4.33
N ALA A 372 1.20 -19.47 5.10
CA ALA A 372 0.24 -19.98 6.09
C ALA A 372 -1.19 -19.57 5.76
N MET A 373 -2.12 -20.50 5.93
CA MET A 373 -3.56 -20.29 5.76
C MET A 373 -4.30 -20.77 7.01
N ASP A 374 -4.81 -19.82 7.78
CA ASP A 374 -5.64 -20.09 8.95
C ASP A 374 -7.11 -20.27 8.52
N MET A 375 -7.78 -21.28 9.08
CA MET A 375 -9.19 -21.59 8.81
C MET A 375 -10.03 -21.41 10.07
N PRO A 376 -10.55 -20.19 10.34
CA PRO A 376 -11.55 -19.97 11.37
C PRO A 376 -12.81 -20.82 11.13
N MET A 377 -13.51 -21.18 12.19
CA MET A 377 -14.72 -22.04 12.12
C MET A 377 -15.86 -21.44 11.27
N GLU A 378 -15.86 -20.12 11.07
CA GLU A 378 -16.86 -19.42 10.26
C GLU A 378 -16.55 -19.44 8.75
N VAL A 379 -15.32 -19.81 8.37
CA VAL A 379 -14.86 -19.77 6.97
C VAL A 379 -15.04 -21.15 6.34
N ALA A 380 -15.68 -21.19 5.17
CA ALA A 380 -15.84 -22.43 4.42
C ALA A 380 -14.52 -22.85 3.76
N PHE A 381 -14.25 -24.16 3.73
CA PHE A 381 -13.06 -24.73 3.08
C PHE A 381 -12.92 -24.32 1.59
N SER A 382 -14.05 -24.10 0.90
CA SER A 382 -14.06 -23.60 -0.48
C SER A 382 -13.44 -22.21 -0.65
N ASP A 383 -13.54 -21.35 0.37
CA ASP A 383 -12.99 -20.00 0.31
C ASP A 383 -11.47 -20.02 0.53
N VAL A 384 -11.02 -20.88 1.44
CA VAL A 384 -9.59 -21.12 1.69
C VAL A 384 -8.94 -21.78 0.47
N SER A 385 -9.60 -22.79 -0.12
CA SER A 385 -9.13 -23.44 -1.35
C SER A 385 -8.98 -22.46 -2.49
N ARG A 386 -9.93 -21.53 -2.65
CA ARG A 386 -9.84 -20.48 -3.66
C ARG A 386 -8.67 -19.54 -3.41
N ALA A 387 -8.44 -19.13 -2.16
CA ALA A 387 -7.30 -18.29 -1.82
C ALA A 387 -5.95 -18.99 -2.12
N ILE A 388 -5.85 -20.29 -1.85
CA ILE A 388 -4.64 -21.07 -2.18
C ILE A 388 -4.47 -21.22 -3.68
N VAL A 389 -5.56 -21.51 -4.41
CA VAL A 389 -5.56 -21.57 -5.87
C VAL A 389 -5.11 -20.24 -6.46
N ASP A 390 -5.68 -19.12 -6.02
CA ASP A 390 -5.31 -17.78 -6.48
C ASP A 390 -3.81 -17.50 -6.22
N TYR A 391 -3.28 -17.93 -5.06
CA TYR A 391 -1.86 -17.81 -4.71
C TYR A 391 -0.97 -18.69 -5.61
N LEU A 392 -1.30 -19.97 -5.77
CA LEU A 392 -0.48 -20.92 -6.53
C LEU A 392 -0.57 -20.74 -8.04
N GLN A 393 -1.66 -20.20 -8.58
CA GLN A 393 -1.81 -19.86 -10.00
C GLN A 393 -0.68 -18.97 -10.51
N HIS A 394 -0.09 -18.20 -9.61
CA HIS A 394 0.94 -17.23 -9.93
C HIS A 394 2.33 -17.69 -9.44
N THR A 395 2.47 -18.84 -8.78
CA THR A 395 3.73 -19.27 -8.18
C THR A 395 4.46 -20.29 -9.08
N ASP A 396 5.79 -20.22 -9.18
CA ASP A 396 6.56 -21.30 -9.84
C ASP A 396 6.53 -22.56 -8.96
N THR A 397 5.85 -23.58 -9.46
CA THR A 397 5.60 -24.86 -8.77
C THR A 397 6.33 -26.04 -9.40
N ARG A 398 7.26 -25.81 -10.34
CA ARG A 398 7.99 -26.88 -11.04
C ARG A 398 8.77 -27.80 -10.10
N ALA A 399 9.33 -27.25 -9.02
CA ALA A 399 10.03 -28.02 -7.99
C ALA A 399 9.10 -28.81 -7.05
N GLY A 400 7.78 -28.63 -7.19
CA GLY A 400 6.76 -29.25 -6.37
C GLY A 400 6.17 -28.34 -5.29
N VAL A 401 5.02 -28.76 -4.77
CA VAL A 401 4.29 -28.08 -3.70
C VAL A 401 4.08 -29.05 -2.54
N MET A 402 4.50 -28.66 -1.33
CA MET A 402 4.29 -29.41 -0.10
C MET A 402 3.28 -28.71 0.80
N VAL A 403 2.19 -29.38 1.14
CA VAL A 403 1.11 -28.83 1.96
C VAL A 403 1.05 -29.60 3.28
N LEU A 404 1.21 -28.90 4.40
CA LEU A 404 1.08 -29.46 5.74
C LEU A 404 -0.27 -29.05 6.34
N ILE A 405 -1.06 -30.02 6.79
CA ILE A 405 -2.40 -29.79 7.32
C ILE A 405 -2.60 -30.35 8.73
N ASP A 406 -3.44 -29.70 9.52
CA ASP A 406 -3.79 -30.14 10.89
C ASP A 406 -4.67 -31.40 10.86
N MET A 407 -5.86 -31.31 10.26
CA MET A 407 -6.82 -32.42 10.19
C MET A 407 -7.65 -32.35 8.91
N GLY A 408 -7.86 -33.51 8.26
CA GLY A 408 -8.79 -33.68 7.14
C GLY A 408 -8.43 -32.87 5.89
N TYR A 409 -9.24 -33.00 4.84
CA TYR A 409 -9.13 -32.29 3.56
C TYR A 409 -7.99 -32.69 2.61
N THR A 410 -7.27 -33.80 2.85
CA THR A 410 -6.16 -34.21 1.98
C THR A 410 -6.58 -34.42 0.53
N LYS A 411 -7.73 -35.06 0.30
CA LYS A 411 -8.25 -35.30 -1.06
C LYS A 411 -8.80 -34.03 -1.68
N GLU A 412 -9.57 -33.25 -0.93
CA GLU A 412 -10.18 -32.01 -1.42
C GLU A 412 -9.11 -30.96 -1.77
N ILE A 413 -8.03 -30.86 -0.99
CA ILE A 413 -6.86 -30.03 -1.30
C ILE A 413 -6.18 -30.55 -2.55
N ALA A 414 -5.94 -31.86 -2.66
CA ALA A 414 -5.32 -32.43 -3.84
C ALA A 414 -6.13 -32.12 -5.11
N ASP A 415 -7.44 -32.34 -5.07
CA ASP A 415 -8.34 -32.09 -6.20
C ASP A 415 -8.36 -30.59 -6.60
N ALA A 416 -8.32 -29.68 -5.62
CA ALA A 416 -8.27 -28.25 -5.88
C ALA A 416 -6.94 -27.82 -6.52
N LEU A 417 -5.81 -28.29 -5.97
CA LEU A 417 -4.48 -27.77 -6.32
C LEU A 417 -3.86 -28.44 -7.55
N LEU A 418 -4.17 -29.70 -7.83
CA LEU A 418 -3.65 -30.42 -9.01
C LEU A 418 -4.01 -29.75 -10.34
N SER A 419 -5.08 -28.94 -10.37
CA SER A 419 -5.48 -28.19 -11.56
C SER A 419 -4.61 -26.97 -11.88
N VAL A 420 -3.77 -26.53 -10.93
CA VAL A 420 -3.05 -25.25 -10.96
C VAL A 420 -1.53 -25.42 -10.96
N ILE A 421 -1.04 -26.51 -10.39
CA ILE A 421 0.40 -26.74 -10.20
C ILE A 421 1.05 -27.44 -11.40
N HIS A 422 2.34 -27.23 -11.59
CA HIS A 422 3.13 -27.81 -12.69
C HIS A 422 4.19 -28.82 -12.23
N GLY A 423 4.20 -29.16 -10.93
CA GLY A 423 5.10 -30.13 -10.32
C GLY A 423 4.37 -31.08 -9.35
N PRO A 424 5.10 -31.98 -8.68
CA PRO A 424 4.53 -32.94 -7.74
C PRO A 424 3.90 -32.26 -6.52
N LEU A 425 2.77 -32.80 -6.04
CA LEU A 425 2.09 -32.38 -4.82
C LEU A 425 2.28 -33.41 -3.72
N VAL A 426 2.73 -32.97 -2.55
CA VAL A 426 2.71 -33.79 -1.33
C VAL A 426 1.84 -33.11 -0.30
N VAL A 427 0.86 -33.84 0.23
CA VAL A 427 0.01 -33.37 1.32
C VAL A 427 0.28 -34.24 2.54
N VAL A 428 0.67 -33.62 3.66
CA VAL A 428 1.01 -34.29 4.92
C VAL A 428 0.04 -33.81 6.00
N ASP A 429 -0.65 -34.74 6.64
CA ASP A 429 -1.55 -34.46 7.75
C ASP A 429 -0.83 -34.44 9.11
N ASN A 430 -1.56 -34.03 10.16
CA ASN A 430 -1.06 -33.96 11.52
C ASN A 430 0.15 -33.02 11.67
N VAL A 431 0.02 -31.79 11.14
CA VAL A 431 1.09 -30.78 11.21
C VAL A 431 1.43 -30.42 12.66
N THR A 432 2.72 -30.43 12.96
CA THR A 432 3.27 -29.95 14.23
C THR A 432 4.43 -29.01 13.95
N THR A 433 4.78 -28.16 14.92
CA THR A 433 5.93 -27.26 14.80
C THR A 433 7.23 -28.00 14.50
N ARG A 434 7.40 -29.22 15.05
CA ARG A 434 8.57 -30.06 14.78
C ARG A 434 8.60 -30.56 13.34
N LEU A 435 7.47 -31.05 12.81
CA LEU A 435 7.38 -31.48 11.42
C LEU A 435 7.68 -30.32 10.47
N ALA A 436 7.05 -29.16 10.71
CA ALA A 436 7.26 -27.97 9.90
C ALA A 436 8.74 -27.54 9.89
N LEU A 437 9.40 -27.53 11.05
CA LEU A 437 10.82 -27.17 11.15
C LEU A 437 11.72 -28.13 10.35
N ASN A 438 11.52 -29.44 10.50
CA ASN A 438 12.34 -30.45 9.82
C ASN A 438 12.16 -30.36 8.29
N VAL A 439 10.91 -30.25 7.82
CA VAL A 439 10.62 -30.08 6.39
C VAL A 439 11.24 -28.79 5.87
N ALA A 440 11.14 -27.68 6.61
CA ALA A 440 11.73 -26.41 6.17
C ALA A 440 13.26 -26.46 6.08
N SER A 441 13.92 -27.18 6.98
CA SER A 441 15.37 -27.42 6.91
C SER A 441 15.75 -28.13 5.61
N GLU A 442 15.02 -29.17 5.21
CA GLU A 442 15.32 -29.93 3.99
C GLU A 442 14.98 -29.15 2.71
N ILE A 443 13.91 -28.36 2.72
CA ILE A 443 13.61 -27.43 1.62
C ILE A 443 14.71 -26.38 1.49
N ALA A 444 15.21 -25.84 2.61
CA ALA A 444 16.32 -24.89 2.59
C ALA A 444 17.60 -25.50 1.97
N LEU A 445 17.83 -26.79 2.18
CA LEU A 445 18.90 -27.60 1.58
C LEU A 445 18.63 -28.02 0.13
N GLN A 446 17.51 -27.60 -0.47
CA GLN A 446 17.13 -27.91 -1.86
C GLN A 446 16.97 -29.41 -2.16
N LYS A 447 16.57 -30.21 -1.17
CA LYS A 447 16.23 -31.62 -1.42
C LYS A 447 14.98 -31.76 -2.29
N ASN A 448 14.89 -32.90 -2.98
CA ASN A 448 13.71 -33.25 -3.76
C ASN A 448 12.51 -33.51 -2.82
N ILE A 449 11.32 -33.01 -3.19
CA ILE A 449 10.10 -33.12 -2.40
C ILE A 449 9.72 -34.55 -1.98
N GLU A 450 9.94 -35.55 -2.85
CA GLU A 450 9.64 -36.96 -2.56
C GLU A 450 10.56 -37.49 -1.47
N GLN A 451 11.85 -37.15 -1.54
CA GLN A 451 12.84 -37.50 -0.51
C GLN A 451 12.50 -36.86 0.84
N ILE A 452 12.05 -35.60 0.83
CA ILE A 452 11.61 -34.91 2.04
C ILE A 452 10.44 -35.66 2.68
N ALA A 453 9.46 -36.07 1.87
CA ALA A 453 8.29 -36.81 2.35
C ALA A 453 8.67 -38.17 2.95
N GLU A 454 9.54 -38.93 2.28
CA GLU A 454 9.97 -40.26 2.72
C GLU A 454 10.85 -40.21 3.98
N GLU A 455 11.75 -39.23 4.09
CA GLU A 455 12.70 -39.15 5.21
C GLU A 455 12.09 -38.50 6.46
N ILE A 456 11.31 -37.42 6.29
CA ILE A 456 10.94 -36.54 7.42
C ILE A 456 9.60 -36.89 8.04
N VAL A 457 8.62 -37.35 7.26
CA VAL A 457 7.27 -37.66 7.76
C VAL A 457 7.31 -38.81 8.79
N PRO A 458 8.02 -39.93 8.57
CA PRO A 458 8.06 -41.03 9.54
C PRO A 458 8.73 -40.67 10.86
N LEU A 459 9.70 -39.75 10.84
CA LEU A 459 10.44 -39.31 12.04
C LEU A 459 9.58 -38.46 13.00
N ASN A 460 8.45 -37.94 12.51
CA ASN A 460 7.63 -36.97 13.23
C ASN A 460 6.42 -37.58 13.95
N GLN A 461 6.38 -38.90 14.11
CA GLN A 461 5.35 -39.58 14.89
C GLN A 461 5.43 -39.23 16.40
N SER A 462 4.27 -39.19 17.04
CA SER A 462 4.15 -38.93 18.48
C SER A 462 4.70 -40.12 19.28
N ARG A 463 5.52 -39.82 20.29
CA ARG A 463 5.96 -40.78 21.30
C ARG A 463 5.23 -40.51 22.60
N TRP A 464 4.91 -41.56 23.34
CA TRP A 464 4.28 -41.45 24.64
C TRP A 464 5.07 -42.29 25.64
N ASP A 465 5.25 -41.73 26.84
CA ASP A 465 5.82 -42.42 27.98
C ASP A 465 4.92 -42.13 29.18
N VAL A 466 4.66 -43.15 30.00
CA VAL A 466 3.90 -42.98 31.24
C VAL A 466 4.87 -42.88 32.40
N PHE A 467 4.94 -41.70 33.00
CA PHE A 467 5.75 -41.47 34.19
C PHE A 467 4.88 -41.65 35.44
N TRP A 468 5.13 -42.70 36.20
CA TRP A 468 4.46 -42.93 37.47
C TRP A 468 5.13 -42.10 38.58
N PRO A 469 4.36 -41.38 39.41
CA PRO A 469 4.91 -40.70 40.57
C PRO A 469 5.50 -41.74 41.54
N ALA A 470 6.71 -41.49 42.04
CA ALA A 470 7.36 -42.37 43.00
C ALA A 470 6.47 -42.53 44.25
N GLN A 471 6.09 -43.77 44.60
CA GLN A 471 5.41 -44.04 45.86
C GLN A 471 6.28 -43.51 47.02
N LYS A 472 5.75 -42.57 47.81
CA LYS A 472 6.37 -42.19 49.08
C LYS A 472 6.44 -43.44 49.97
N LYS A 473 7.62 -44.05 50.08
CA LYS A 473 7.92 -44.97 51.19
C LYS A 473 7.64 -44.21 52.48
N ALA A 474 6.62 -44.62 53.23
CA ALA A 474 6.48 -44.24 54.62
C ALA A 474 7.67 -44.79 55.40
N ARG A 475 8.68 -43.94 55.63
CA ARG A 475 9.69 -44.15 56.68
C ARG A 475 9.25 -43.33 57.89
N GLY A 476 8.48 -43.95 58.77
CA GLY A 476 8.60 -43.68 60.20
C GLY A 476 9.90 -44.34 60.67
N ALA A 477 10.78 -43.55 61.26
CA ALA A 477 12.10 -43.96 61.75
C ALA A 477 12.01 -44.71 63.11
N PRO A 478 13.13 -45.25 63.63
CA PRO A 478 13.23 -46.43 64.50
C PRO A 478 13.24 -46.13 66.02
N GLY A 479 13.10 -47.17 66.85
CA GLY A 479 13.40 -47.11 68.29
C GLY A 479 13.25 -48.48 69.01
N ASP A 480 14.39 -49.10 69.30
CA ASP A 480 14.75 -49.97 70.43
C ASP A 480 13.79 -51.07 70.94
N GLY A 481 14.17 -52.32 70.66
CA GLY A 481 13.89 -53.49 71.51
C GLY A 481 15.22 -54.06 72.01
N LYS A 482 15.32 -54.22 73.34
CA LYS A 482 16.46 -54.73 74.13
C LYS A 482 17.20 -55.93 73.53
#